data_AF-A0A6A0IN45-F1
#
_entry.id   AF-A0A6A0IN45-F1
#
_cell.length_a   1.000
_cell.length_b   1.000
_cell.length_c   1.000
_cell.angle_alpha   90.00
_cell.angle_beta   90.00
_cell.angle_gamma   90.00
#
_symmetry.space_group_name_H-M   'P 1'
#
loop_
_entity.id
_entity.type
_entity.pdbx_description
1 polymer ?
#
loop_
_entity_poly.entity_id
_entity_poly.type
_entity_poly.pdbx_seq_one_letter_code
_entity_poly.pdbx_strand_id
1 'polypeptide(L)'
;MAMGRKDRERQGTMWIAASDIARSEGHVFYRALNRLFQRHGFDDFVEGLVQKSGIFANGVGRPSVPPGVYFRMSMVGYFEGLTSERGIAWRCADSMSLREFLGYELTQETPDHST
;
A
#
# COMPACT_ATOMS: atom_id res chain seq x y z
N MET A 1 -16.00 -5.98 -34.17
CA MET A 1 -16.00 -5.41 -32.81
C MET A 1 -17.40 -4.91 -32.49
N ALA A 2 -17.91 -5.15 -31.28
CA ALA A 2 -19.23 -4.69 -30.84
C ALA A 2 -19.06 -3.72 -29.67
N MET A 3 -19.90 -2.68 -29.62
CA MET A 3 -19.88 -1.68 -28.56
C MET A 3 -20.51 -2.26 -27.28
N GLY A 4 -19.75 -2.31 -26.19
CA GLY A 4 -20.29 -2.66 -24.87
C GLY A 4 -21.19 -1.54 -24.34
N ARG A 5 -22.28 -1.91 -23.65
CA ARG A 5 -23.11 -0.95 -22.90
C ARG A 5 -22.91 -1.16 -21.41
N LYS A 6 -22.80 -0.06 -20.66
CA LYS A 6 -22.77 -0.09 -19.20
C LYS A 6 -24.16 -0.45 -18.69
N ASP A 7 -24.21 -1.43 -17.79
CA ASP A 7 -25.44 -1.82 -17.12
C ASP A 7 -25.87 -0.71 -16.14
N ARG A 8 -27.10 -0.21 -16.29
CA ARG A 8 -27.59 0.98 -15.57
C ARG A 8 -28.32 0.64 -14.28
N GLU A 9 -28.88 -0.56 -14.19
CA GLU A 9 -29.56 -1.06 -13.00
C GLU A 9 -28.78 -2.25 -12.45
N ARG A 10 -28.16 -2.06 -11.28
CA ARG A 10 -27.48 -3.13 -10.54
C ARG A 10 -27.97 -3.09 -9.11
N GLN A 11 -28.59 -4.19 -8.67
CA GLN A 11 -28.89 -4.40 -7.26
C GLN A 11 -27.56 -4.74 -6.56
N GLY A 12 -27.20 -3.97 -5.52
CA GLY A 12 -25.96 -4.20 -4.79
C GLY A 12 -25.99 -5.54 -4.06
N THR A 13 -24.94 -6.34 -4.20
CA THR A 13 -24.73 -7.54 -3.37
C THR A 13 -24.47 -7.11 -1.93
N MET A 14 -25.20 -7.69 -0.97
CA MET A 14 -25.02 -7.37 0.45
C MET A 14 -23.71 -7.95 1.03
N TRP A 15 -23.25 -9.07 0.47
CA TRP A 15 -22.01 -9.75 0.88
C TRP A 15 -21.17 -10.06 -0.36
N ILE A 16 -19.85 -9.91 -0.21
CA ILE A 16 -18.86 -10.25 -1.23
C ILE A 16 -17.78 -11.07 -0.53
N ALA A 17 -17.52 -12.30 -0.99
CA ALA A 17 -16.39 -13.06 -0.47
C ALA A 17 -15.09 -12.43 -0.97
N ALA A 18 -14.06 -12.38 -0.12
CA ALA A 18 -12.76 -11.79 -0.51
C ALA A 18 -12.11 -12.49 -1.72
N SER A 19 -12.45 -13.76 -1.95
CA SER A 19 -12.07 -14.54 -3.14
C SER A 19 -12.71 -14.05 -4.44
N ASP A 20 -13.88 -13.41 -4.35
CA ASP A 20 -14.67 -12.99 -5.51
C ASP A 20 -14.26 -11.59 -5.99
N ILE A 21 -13.41 -10.91 -5.23
CA ILE A 21 -12.89 -9.60 -5.57
C ILE A 21 -11.93 -9.74 -6.76
N ALA A 22 -12.27 -9.07 -7.86
CA ALA A 22 -11.44 -9.04 -9.05
C ALA A 22 -10.04 -8.49 -8.74
N ARG A 23 -9.01 -9.26 -9.09
CA ARG A 23 -7.61 -8.88 -8.91
C ARG A 23 -7.07 -8.26 -10.19
N SER A 24 -6.31 -7.17 -10.06
CA SER A 24 -5.64 -6.51 -11.19
C SER A 24 -4.32 -7.21 -11.55
N GLU A 25 -3.93 -7.14 -12.83
CA GLU A 25 -2.64 -7.65 -13.32
C GLU A 25 -1.43 -6.85 -12.79
N GLY A 26 -1.63 -5.59 -12.38
CA GLY A 26 -0.59 -4.68 -11.89
C GLY A 26 0.12 -5.13 -10.60
N HIS A 27 -0.24 -6.31 -10.09
CA HIS A 27 0.28 -6.92 -8.88
C HIS A 27 1.61 -7.69 -9.08
N VAL A 28 2.03 -7.98 -10.32
CA VAL A 28 3.24 -8.80 -10.55
C VAL A 28 4.53 -8.09 -10.14
N PHE A 29 4.69 -6.82 -10.52
CA PHE A 29 5.90 -6.03 -10.20
C PHE A 29 6.08 -5.85 -8.69
N TYR A 30 5.07 -5.31 -8.00
CA TYR A 30 5.12 -5.04 -6.57
C TYR A 30 5.24 -6.33 -5.74
N ARG A 31 4.66 -7.47 -6.17
CA ARG A 31 4.92 -8.78 -5.54
C ARG A 31 6.36 -9.21 -5.65
N ALA A 32 6.94 -9.09 -6.85
CA ALA A 32 8.34 -9.47 -7.06
C ALA A 32 9.27 -8.61 -6.19
N LEU A 33 8.98 -7.32 -6.09
CA LEU A 33 9.71 -6.38 -5.23
C LEU A 33 9.56 -6.72 -3.74
N ASN A 34 8.35 -7.04 -3.26
CA ASN A 34 8.13 -7.49 -1.88
C ASN A 34 8.93 -8.76 -1.56
N ARG A 35 8.94 -9.74 -2.47
CA ARG A 35 9.75 -10.96 -2.31
C ARG A 35 11.24 -10.67 -2.23
N LEU A 36 11.73 -9.69 -2.99
CA LEU A 36 13.12 -9.26 -2.91
C LEU A 36 13.42 -8.63 -1.54
N PHE A 37 12.56 -7.74 -1.06
CA PHE A 37 12.76 -7.08 0.24
C PHE A 37 12.72 -8.09 1.39
N GLN A 38 11.77 -9.02 1.35
CA GLN A 38 11.67 -10.09 2.34
C GLN A 38 12.92 -10.99 2.33
N ARG A 39 13.41 -11.38 1.14
CA ARG A 39 14.62 -12.20 1.01
C ARG A 39 15.84 -11.55 1.65
N HIS A 40 15.92 -10.22 1.62
CA HIS A 40 17.06 -9.47 2.13
C HIS A 40 16.82 -8.85 3.51
N GLY A 41 15.72 -9.16 4.19
CA GLY A 41 15.42 -8.61 5.53
C GLY A 41 15.33 -7.08 5.54
N PHE A 42 14.78 -6.49 4.48
CA PHE A 42 14.80 -5.05 4.28
C PHE A 42 14.09 -4.26 5.40
N ASP A 43 12.94 -4.75 5.87
CA ASP A 43 12.14 -4.04 6.86
C ASP A 43 12.90 -3.94 8.20
N ASP A 44 13.43 -5.08 8.70
CA ASP A 44 14.31 -5.13 9.89
C ASP A 44 15.55 -4.23 9.75
N PHE A 45 16.14 -4.20 8.54
CA PHE A 45 17.31 -3.38 8.26
C PHE A 45 17.01 -1.88 8.39
N VAL A 46 15.94 -1.40 7.75
CA VAL A 46 15.57 0.03 7.80
C VAL A 46 15.09 0.42 9.20
N GLU A 47 14.30 -0.43 9.86
CA GLU A 47 13.89 -0.20 11.26
C GLU A 47 15.09 -0.09 12.19
N GLY A 48 16.08 -0.98 12.04
CA GLY A 48 17.32 -0.92 12.80
C GLY A 48 18.14 0.35 12.54
N LEU A 49 18.14 0.88 11.33
CA LEU A 49 18.77 2.17 11.01
C LEU A 49 18.05 3.34 11.67
N VAL A 50 16.72 3.37 11.56
CA VAL A 50 15.89 4.44 12.13
C VAL A 50 15.97 4.43 13.65
N GLN A 51 15.91 3.25 14.28
CA GLN A 51 16.05 3.13 15.73
C GLN A 51 17.40 3.66 16.23
N LYS A 52 18.50 3.35 15.53
CA LYS A 52 19.85 3.84 15.86
C LYS A 52 20.01 5.35 15.75
N SER A 53 19.18 6.02 14.95
CA SER A 53 19.25 7.47 14.78
C SER A 53 18.75 8.25 16.02
N GLY A 54 17.97 7.61 16.89
CA GLY A 54 17.44 8.23 18.11
C GLY A 54 16.43 9.36 17.86
N ILE A 55 15.90 9.48 16.63
CA ILE A 55 14.96 10.55 16.24
C ILE A 55 13.57 10.34 16.86
N PHE A 56 13.16 9.08 17.05
CA PHE A 56 11.83 8.73 17.58
C PHE A 56 11.86 8.49 19.09
N ALA A 57 10.80 8.94 19.78
CA ALA A 57 10.62 8.69 21.20
C ALA A 57 10.32 7.21 21.46
N ASN A 58 10.92 6.65 22.51
CA ASN A 58 10.71 5.26 22.90
C ASN A 58 9.33 5.11 23.58
N GLY A 59 8.33 4.64 22.82
CA GLY A 59 7.03 4.22 23.36
C GLY A 59 6.10 5.35 23.80
N VAL A 60 6.35 6.59 23.37
CA VAL A 60 5.51 7.77 23.72
C VAL A 60 5.02 8.46 22.45
N GLY A 61 3.70 8.71 22.37
CA GLY A 61 3.07 9.45 21.26
C GLY A 61 2.33 8.56 20.25
N ARG A 62 1.87 9.19 19.15
CA ARG A 62 1.28 8.47 18.01
C ARG A 62 2.37 7.65 17.32
N PRO A 63 2.16 6.35 17.05
CA PRO A 63 3.10 5.57 16.27
C PRO A 63 3.29 6.19 14.88
N SER A 64 4.54 6.29 14.43
CA SER A 64 4.85 6.68 13.06
C SER A 64 4.50 5.55 12.08
N VAL A 65 4.50 5.89 10.80
CA VAL A 65 4.49 4.86 9.74
C VAL A 65 5.75 3.99 9.89
N PRO A 66 5.62 2.65 9.82
CA PRO A 66 6.78 1.77 9.80
C PRO A 66 7.74 2.18 8.68
N PRO A 67 9.05 2.31 8.93
CA PRO A 67 10.01 2.81 7.93
C PRO A 67 9.99 2.04 6.60
N GLY A 68 9.83 0.72 6.63
CA GLY A 68 9.69 -0.10 5.43
C GLY A 68 8.43 0.24 4.63
N VAL A 69 7.30 0.49 5.31
CA VAL A 69 6.04 0.92 4.67
C VAL A 69 6.20 2.30 4.05
N TYR A 70 6.80 3.26 4.76
CA TYR A 70 7.03 4.59 4.23
C TYR A 70 7.93 4.56 2.98
N PHE A 71 9.00 3.77 3.01
CA PHE A 71 9.86 3.57 1.84
C PHE A 71 9.10 3.04 0.62
N ARG A 72 8.20 2.07 0.82
CA ARG A 72 7.34 1.55 -0.24
C ARG A 72 6.40 2.61 -0.79
N MET A 73 5.81 3.46 0.06
CA MET A 73 5.00 4.59 -0.38
C MET A 73 5.81 5.57 -1.24
N SER A 74 7.04 5.89 -0.84
CA SER A 74 7.94 6.72 -1.65
C SER A 74 8.27 6.09 -3.01
N MET A 75 8.47 4.78 -3.06
CA MET A 75 8.68 4.06 -4.34
C MET A 75 7.46 4.14 -5.26
N VAL A 76 6.24 3.99 -4.72
CA VAL A 76 5.00 4.19 -5.49
C VAL A 76 4.98 5.59 -6.07
N GLY A 77 5.29 6.62 -5.24
CA GLY A 77 5.35 7.99 -5.71
C GLY A 77 6.36 8.18 -6.85
N TYR A 78 7.53 7.59 -6.71
CA TYR A 78 8.57 7.64 -7.74
C TYR A 78 8.16 6.93 -9.03
N PHE A 79 7.69 5.69 -8.96
CA PHE A 79 7.36 4.89 -10.15
C PHE A 79 6.11 5.38 -10.88
N GLU A 80 5.15 5.97 -10.16
CA GLU A 80 3.89 6.43 -10.73
C GLU A 80 3.88 7.95 -11.00
N GLY A 81 5.01 8.64 -10.74
CA GLY A 81 5.17 10.07 -11.01
C GLY A 81 4.32 10.97 -10.10
N LEU A 82 4.01 10.52 -8.88
CA LEU A 82 3.25 11.30 -7.90
C LEU A 82 4.19 12.22 -7.13
N THR A 83 3.88 13.51 -7.14
CA THR A 83 4.74 14.55 -6.57
C THR A 83 4.31 15.02 -5.18
N SER A 84 3.19 14.52 -4.65
CA SER A 84 2.69 14.91 -3.33
C SER A 84 2.43 13.70 -2.44
N GLU A 85 2.79 13.84 -1.16
CA GLU A 85 2.52 12.81 -0.13
C GLU A 85 1.02 12.49 -0.03
N ARG A 86 0.15 13.50 -0.18
CA ARG A 86 -1.31 13.30 -0.27
C ARG A 86 -1.70 12.45 -1.47
N GLY A 87 -1.12 12.73 -2.63
CA GLY A 87 -1.36 11.93 -3.84
C GLY A 87 -0.91 10.49 -3.67
N ILE A 88 0.25 10.27 -3.05
CA ILE A 88 0.78 8.93 -2.74
C ILE A 88 -0.16 8.20 -1.79
N ALA A 89 -0.56 8.83 -0.68
CA ALA A 89 -1.46 8.24 0.30
C ALA A 89 -2.80 7.85 -0.33
N TRP A 90 -3.40 8.74 -1.13
CA TRP A 90 -4.64 8.43 -1.86
C TRP A 90 -4.47 7.29 -2.84
N ARG A 91 -3.37 7.28 -3.61
CA ARG A 91 -3.08 6.22 -4.57
C ARG A 91 -2.93 4.86 -3.88
N CYS A 92 -2.25 4.82 -2.74
CA CYS A 92 -2.09 3.61 -1.93
C CYS A 92 -3.42 3.14 -1.34
N ALA A 93 -4.26 4.06 -0.86
CA ALA A 93 -5.56 3.74 -0.29
C ALA A 93 -6.56 3.18 -1.33
N ASP A 94 -6.52 3.71 -2.56
CA ASP A 94 -7.46 3.38 -3.66
C ASP A 94 -7.13 2.05 -4.36
N SER A 95 -5.90 1.54 -4.22
CA SER A 95 -5.44 0.36 -4.96
C SER A 95 -5.16 -0.85 -4.10
N MET A 96 -5.96 -1.89 -4.32
CA MET A 96 -5.82 -3.18 -3.64
C MET A 96 -4.43 -3.81 -3.81
N SER A 97 -3.80 -3.67 -4.98
CA SER A 97 -2.44 -4.21 -5.19
C SER A 97 -1.38 -3.43 -4.41
N LEU A 98 -1.60 -2.13 -4.16
CA LEU A 98 -0.68 -1.30 -3.39
C LEU A 98 -0.89 -1.50 -1.89
N ARG A 99 -2.13 -1.68 -1.42
CA ARG A 99 -2.42 -2.13 -0.05
C ARG A 99 -1.65 -3.39 0.30
N GLU A 100 -1.72 -4.40 -0.57
CA GLU A 100 -0.97 -5.65 -0.38
C GLU A 100 0.54 -5.42 -0.46
N PHE A 101 1.01 -4.53 -1.34
CA PHE A 101 2.43 -4.16 -1.40
C PHE A 101 2.91 -3.56 -0.07
N LEU A 102 2.10 -2.70 0.55
CA LEU A 102 2.38 -2.11 1.85
C LEU A 102 2.21 -3.08 3.03
N GLY A 103 1.62 -4.26 2.82
CA GLY A 103 1.35 -5.25 3.87
C GLY A 103 0.04 -5.02 4.63
N TYR A 104 -0.92 -4.27 4.06
CA TYR A 104 -2.21 -3.97 4.66
C TYR A 104 -3.32 -4.85 4.09
N GLU A 105 -4.22 -5.31 4.96
CA GLU A 105 -5.42 -6.04 4.61
C GLU A 105 -6.49 -5.12 3.97
N LEU A 106 -7.50 -5.74 3.36
CA LEU A 106 -8.64 -5.02 2.75
C LEU A 106 -9.41 -4.16 3.76
N THR A 107 -9.45 -4.58 5.03
CA THR A 107 -10.18 -3.92 6.11
C THR A 107 -9.33 -2.93 6.90
N GLN A 108 -8.02 -2.90 6.68
CA GLN A 108 -7.11 -1.98 7.37
C GLN A 108 -7.02 -0.64 6.63
N GLU A 109 -6.82 0.43 7.39
CA GLU A 109 -6.49 1.75 6.84
C GLU A 109 -5.00 1.82 6.51
N THR A 110 -4.67 2.24 5.28
CA THR A 110 -3.29 2.58 4.91
C THR A 110 -2.89 3.92 5.52
N PRO A 111 -1.58 4.19 5.71
CA PRO A 111 -1.13 5.47 6.22
C PRO A 111 -1.61 6.66 5.39
N ASP A 112 -1.88 7.77 6.08
CA ASP A 112 -2.17 9.04 5.43
C ASP A 112 -0.92 9.95 5.38
N HIS A 113 -1.05 11.07 4.66
CA HIS A 113 -0.02 12.10 4.53
C HIS A 113 0.41 12.83 5.82
N SER A 114 -0.20 12.52 6.96
CA SER A 114 0.01 13.18 8.25
C SER A 114 0.38 12.19 9.38
N THR A 115 0.65 10.93 9.01
CA THR A 115 0.98 9.84 9.94
C THR A 115 2.48 9.77 10.18
#